data_AF-A0A3B5QVZ1-F1
#
_entry.id   AF-A0A3B5QVZ1-F1
#
_cell.length_a   1.000
_cell.length_b   1.000
_cell.length_c   1.000
_cell.angle_alpha   90.00
_cell.angle_beta   90.00
_cell.angle_gamma   90.00
#
_symmetry.space_group_name_H-M   'P 1'
#
loop_
_entity.id
_entity.type
_entity.pdbx_description
1 polymer ?
#
loop_
_entity_poly.entity_id
_entity_poly.type
_entity_poly.pdbx_seq_one_letter_code
_entity_poly.pdbx_strand_id
1 'polypeptide(L)'
;CRSLAVALTNNKEHRTSEISVKELIVRRGQAFKLTLRLAPPFRPTFDQLTMTVVTEDWVFLPDEAERQEYVMNEHGIIYKGVDKYIDPTHWDFGQFEEDMVKICMKILDYNVKHKQDPADDVSARCNPIYVSRVVTCMINSENGGGILKGQWGMDFRGGVPPTHWSGSYAILKKWSNSVFSSVKYGQCWVYAAVMCSVMRLLGIPCRVVTNYQSAHDTNKNLTVDTYYADYGVREKESKDSVWNYHVWVEGWMRRPDLAKDGKYDGWQVLDPTPQEKSDGMFCCGPAPVSAIRNGDTHLKYDVPFVFAEVNADCITWLVKRDGSMVNIETDSIKIGQNISTKSVGTNDRMNITDSYKQKEVAESKRLHFFKFVTLKVSKPVDGEDVSLKLILNSDSSATRRLSISVAVQAMRFTGQPAGNILSEALEQELVNREMTAEVLFQNPGQEILRDCSLTLTGSGLFNGELITRLPDLLPNNRVRVKFHFVPYKSGDRTLLVDFDCASFRDIKKSCTVIVKP
;
A
#
# COMPACT_ATOMS: atom_id res chain seq x y z
N CYS A 1 37.57 -9.95 -36.73
CA CYS A 1 36.58 -9.13 -37.45
C CYS A 1 35.28 -9.86 -37.80
N ARG A 2 35.27 -10.95 -38.59
CA ARG A 2 33.99 -11.58 -39.02
C ARG A 2 33.21 -12.34 -37.92
N SER A 3 33.89 -12.95 -36.94
CA SER A 3 33.22 -13.61 -35.79
C SER A 3 32.47 -12.63 -34.90
N LEU A 4 33.06 -11.45 -34.64
CA LEU A 4 32.39 -10.34 -33.94
C LEU A 4 31.14 -9.85 -34.70
N ALA A 5 31.18 -9.80 -36.04
CA ALA A 5 30.01 -9.36 -36.82
C ALA A 5 28.80 -10.31 -36.69
N VAL A 6 29.04 -11.62 -36.61
CA VAL A 6 27.96 -12.61 -36.39
C VAL A 6 27.41 -12.49 -34.97
N ALA A 7 28.27 -12.32 -33.96
CA ALA A 7 27.84 -12.11 -32.58
C ALA A 7 26.99 -10.84 -32.43
N LEU A 8 27.41 -9.72 -33.01
CA LEU A 8 26.64 -8.47 -33.01
C LEU A 8 25.28 -8.61 -33.69
N THR A 9 25.22 -9.36 -34.80
CA THR A 9 23.95 -9.61 -35.51
C THR A 9 23.01 -10.43 -34.65
N ASN A 10 23.50 -11.52 -34.06
CA ASN A 10 22.69 -12.34 -33.15
C ASN A 10 22.24 -11.54 -31.93
N ASN A 11 23.13 -10.78 -31.29
CA ASN A 11 22.76 -9.99 -30.11
C ASN A 11 21.68 -8.95 -30.45
N LYS A 12 21.74 -8.34 -31.64
CA LYS A 12 20.67 -7.46 -32.13
C LYS A 12 19.34 -8.21 -32.33
N GLU A 13 19.37 -9.37 -32.99
CA GLU A 13 18.17 -10.19 -33.21
C GLU A 13 17.58 -10.70 -31.87
N HIS A 14 18.42 -10.99 -30.88
CA HIS A 14 18.02 -11.49 -29.54
C HIS A 14 17.79 -10.40 -28.50
N ARG A 15 17.97 -9.11 -28.84
CA ARG A 15 17.80 -7.97 -27.91
C ARG A 15 18.70 -8.08 -26.68
N THR A 16 19.98 -8.30 -26.94
CA THR A 16 21.05 -8.45 -25.94
C THR A 16 22.27 -7.59 -26.29
N SER A 17 22.11 -6.65 -27.24
CA SER A 17 23.16 -5.73 -27.68
C SER A 17 23.62 -4.81 -26.54
N GLU A 18 22.68 -4.43 -25.68
CA GLU A 18 22.88 -3.61 -24.49
C GLU A 18 23.72 -4.35 -23.44
N ILE A 19 23.59 -5.68 -23.37
CA ILE A 19 24.29 -6.52 -22.39
C ILE A 19 25.77 -6.69 -22.75
N SER A 20 26.06 -6.98 -24.02
CA SER A 20 27.43 -7.16 -24.47
C SER A 20 27.58 -6.96 -25.97
N VAL A 21 28.68 -6.29 -26.34
CA VAL A 21 29.17 -6.20 -27.73
C VAL A 21 30.36 -7.12 -27.99
N LYS A 22 30.85 -7.83 -26.96
CA LYS A 22 32.06 -8.67 -27.01
C LYS A 22 31.74 -10.16 -26.94
N GLU A 23 30.65 -10.52 -26.27
CA GLU A 23 30.23 -11.90 -26.05
C GLU A 23 28.91 -12.18 -26.79
N LEU A 24 28.73 -13.40 -27.26
CA LEU A 24 27.45 -13.84 -27.83
C LEU A 24 26.48 -14.13 -26.67
N ILE A 25 25.37 -13.39 -26.61
CA ILE A 25 24.33 -13.59 -25.61
C ILE A 25 23.01 -13.80 -26.35
N VAL A 26 22.42 -14.98 -26.19
CA VAL A 26 21.19 -15.36 -26.88
C VAL A 26 20.11 -15.74 -25.88
N ARG A 27 18.86 -15.52 -26.29
CA ARG A 27 17.67 -15.94 -25.55
C ARG A 27 17.18 -17.28 -26.08
N ARG A 28 16.81 -18.18 -25.17
CA ARG A 28 16.21 -19.48 -25.51
C ARG A 28 14.91 -19.30 -26.31
N GLY A 29 14.51 -20.33 -27.05
CA GLY A 29 13.28 -20.33 -27.85
C GLY A 29 13.38 -19.54 -29.17
N GLN A 30 14.52 -18.90 -29.43
CA GLN A 30 14.76 -18.11 -30.62
C GLN A 30 15.99 -18.65 -31.38
N ALA A 31 15.88 -18.73 -32.71
CA ALA A 31 16.98 -19.17 -33.56
C ALA A 31 18.08 -18.10 -33.67
N PHE A 32 19.34 -18.53 -33.68
CA PHE A 32 20.52 -17.68 -33.91
C PHE A 32 21.43 -18.29 -34.97
N LYS A 33 22.28 -17.45 -35.57
CA LYS A 33 23.20 -17.86 -36.64
C LYS A 33 24.55 -18.26 -36.09
N LEU A 34 25.08 -19.40 -36.53
CA LEU A 34 26.46 -19.83 -36.29
C LEU A 34 27.19 -19.98 -37.62
N THR A 35 28.47 -19.61 -37.66
CA THR A 35 29.33 -19.84 -38.84
C THR A 35 30.49 -20.73 -38.44
N LEU A 36 30.47 -21.98 -38.93
CA LEU A 36 31.52 -22.96 -38.70
C LEU A 36 32.51 -22.92 -39.88
N ARG A 37 33.81 -22.90 -39.59
CA ARG A 37 34.87 -23.07 -40.58
C ARG A 37 35.52 -24.43 -40.36
N LEU A 38 35.32 -25.34 -41.30
CA LEU A 38 35.84 -26.71 -41.23
C LEU A 38 37.02 -26.87 -42.20
N ALA A 39 38.02 -27.64 -41.79
CA ALA A 39 39.13 -28.08 -42.63
C ALA A 39 39.33 -29.59 -42.38
N PRO A 40 38.99 -30.47 -43.34
CA PRO A 40 38.50 -30.19 -44.70
C PRO A 40 37.08 -29.59 -44.75
N PRO A 41 36.65 -28.99 -45.88
CA PRO A 41 35.29 -28.47 -46.03
C PRO A 41 34.23 -29.55 -45.81
N PHE A 42 33.08 -29.17 -45.22
CA PHE A 42 31.94 -30.06 -45.02
C PHE A 42 31.48 -30.66 -46.34
N ARG A 43 31.37 -31.98 -46.40
CA ARG A 43 30.88 -32.74 -47.55
C ARG A 43 29.51 -33.32 -47.20
N PRO A 44 28.39 -32.71 -47.62
CA PRO A 44 27.05 -33.14 -47.23
C PRO A 44 26.71 -34.60 -47.57
N THR A 45 27.45 -35.23 -48.48
CA THR A 45 27.28 -36.63 -48.89
C THR A 45 27.97 -37.64 -47.98
N PHE A 46 28.96 -37.23 -47.20
CA PHE A 46 29.77 -38.11 -46.33
C PHE A 46 29.73 -37.69 -44.87
N ASP A 47 29.62 -36.38 -44.63
CA ASP A 47 29.66 -35.79 -43.30
C ASP A 47 28.23 -35.56 -42.81
N GLN A 48 27.95 -36.03 -41.59
CA GLN A 48 26.70 -35.74 -40.90
C GLN A 48 26.96 -34.71 -39.79
N LEU A 49 26.23 -33.60 -39.81
CA LEU A 49 26.20 -32.62 -38.72
C LEU A 49 24.78 -32.55 -38.16
N THR A 50 24.56 -33.11 -36.98
CA THR A 50 23.28 -33.04 -36.28
C THR A 50 23.41 -32.07 -35.11
N MET A 51 22.63 -31.00 -35.14
CA MET A 51 22.48 -30.08 -34.02
C MET A 51 20.99 -30.03 -33.65
N THR A 52 20.63 -30.68 -32.55
CA THR A 52 19.26 -30.65 -32.03
C THR A 52 19.22 -29.71 -30.84
N VAL A 53 18.58 -28.55 -31.00
CA VAL A 53 18.36 -27.58 -29.92
C VAL A 53 16.86 -27.31 -29.86
N VAL A 54 16.20 -27.83 -28.83
CA VAL A 54 14.79 -27.57 -28.54
C VAL A 54 14.75 -26.81 -27.23
N THR A 55 14.22 -25.59 -27.27
CA THR A 55 14.05 -24.79 -26.05
C THR A 55 12.68 -24.12 -26.12
N GLU A 56 11.86 -24.35 -25.10
CA GLU A 56 10.62 -23.61 -24.89
C GLU A 56 10.91 -22.32 -24.12
N ASP A 57 9.99 -21.35 -24.19
CA ASP A 57 10.04 -20.16 -23.35
C ASP A 57 8.79 -20.01 -22.49
N TRP A 58 8.95 -20.31 -21.20
CA TRP A 58 7.88 -20.14 -20.20
C TRP A 58 7.76 -18.71 -19.67
N VAL A 59 8.58 -17.77 -20.14
CA VAL A 59 8.52 -16.35 -19.72
C VAL A 59 8.15 -15.42 -20.88
N PHE A 60 7.67 -15.98 -22.00
CA PHE A 60 7.25 -15.19 -23.14
C PHE A 60 6.08 -14.28 -22.76
N LEU A 61 6.30 -12.97 -22.88
CA LEU A 61 5.29 -11.93 -22.71
C LEU A 61 4.90 -11.43 -24.10
N PRO A 62 3.66 -11.60 -24.59
CA PRO A 62 3.31 -11.35 -25.99
C PRO A 62 3.40 -9.90 -26.47
N ASP A 63 3.12 -8.93 -25.59
CA ASP A 63 3.12 -7.51 -25.94
C ASP A 63 4.55 -6.96 -26.03
N GLU A 64 4.85 -6.21 -27.09
CA GLU A 64 6.19 -5.64 -27.30
C GLU A 64 6.50 -4.50 -26.34
N ALA A 65 5.54 -3.62 -26.07
CA ALA A 65 5.73 -2.47 -25.20
C ALA A 65 5.97 -2.95 -23.76
N GLU A 66 5.24 -3.99 -23.34
CA GLU A 66 5.46 -4.63 -22.05
C GLU A 66 6.84 -5.32 -21.97
N ARG A 67 7.31 -5.99 -23.04
CA ARG A 67 8.69 -6.53 -23.07
C ARG A 67 9.73 -5.42 -22.94
N GLN A 68 9.52 -4.28 -23.60
CA GLN A 68 10.41 -3.13 -23.46
C GLN A 68 10.41 -2.60 -22.02
N GLU A 69 9.25 -2.46 -21.38
CA GLU A 69 9.18 -1.97 -20.00
C GLU A 69 9.72 -2.96 -18.96
N TYR A 70 9.37 -4.24 -19.08
CA TYR A 70 9.58 -5.24 -18.02
C TYR A 70 10.83 -6.08 -18.20
N VAL A 71 11.57 -5.93 -19.30
CA VAL A 71 12.87 -6.58 -19.53
C VAL A 71 13.94 -5.56 -19.89
N MET A 72 13.67 -4.67 -20.84
CA MET A 72 14.70 -3.81 -21.44
C MET A 72 14.91 -2.49 -20.70
N ASN A 73 13.87 -1.91 -20.09
CA ASN A 73 13.97 -0.63 -19.42
C ASN A 73 14.82 -0.73 -18.14
N GLU A 74 15.86 0.11 -18.03
CA GLU A 74 16.77 0.14 -16.87
C GLU A 74 16.35 1.15 -15.81
N HIS A 75 15.32 1.95 -16.06
CA HIS A 75 14.84 2.96 -15.11
C HIS A 75 13.41 2.66 -14.66
N GLY A 76 13.19 2.71 -13.35
CA GLY A 76 11.91 2.41 -12.71
C GLY A 76 11.43 3.51 -11.77
N ILE A 77 10.22 3.30 -11.28
CA ILE A 77 9.62 4.08 -10.19
C ILE A 77 9.12 3.11 -9.14
N ILE A 78 9.46 3.38 -7.89
CA ILE A 78 8.96 2.67 -6.72
C ILE A 78 8.07 3.64 -5.96
N TYR A 79 6.84 3.24 -5.69
CA TYR A 79 5.90 4.05 -4.93
C TYR A 79 6.09 3.80 -3.42
N LYS A 80 6.17 4.87 -2.64
CA LYS A 80 6.32 4.85 -1.17
C LYS A 80 5.29 5.79 -0.54
N GLY A 81 5.42 6.06 0.75
CA GLY A 81 4.57 7.00 1.48
C GLY A 81 3.43 6.29 2.20
N VAL A 82 2.22 6.83 2.10
CA VAL A 82 1.00 6.23 2.68
C VAL A 82 -0.10 6.18 1.63
N ASP A 83 -1.15 5.39 1.87
CA ASP A 83 -2.25 5.17 0.92
C ASP A 83 -2.91 6.47 0.43
N LYS A 84 -2.89 7.54 1.25
CA LYS A 84 -3.44 8.88 0.91
C LYS A 84 -2.45 9.81 0.22
N TYR A 85 -1.15 9.59 0.42
CA TYR A 85 -0.06 10.43 -0.08
C TYR A 85 1.03 9.52 -0.64
N ILE A 86 0.85 9.16 -1.92
CA ILE A 86 1.71 8.23 -2.64
C ILE A 86 2.83 9.00 -3.31
N ASP A 87 4.07 8.70 -2.93
CA ASP A 87 5.25 9.39 -3.44
C ASP A 87 6.03 8.48 -4.41
N PRO A 88 6.26 8.93 -5.66
CA PRO A 88 7.13 8.21 -6.59
C PRO A 88 8.59 8.42 -6.21
N THR A 89 9.39 7.35 -6.23
CA THR A 89 10.85 7.41 -6.11
C THR A 89 11.47 6.73 -7.31
N HIS A 90 12.26 7.48 -8.07
CA HIS A 90 13.00 6.93 -9.21
C HIS A 90 14.06 5.94 -8.73
N TRP A 91 14.26 4.89 -9.52
CA TRP A 91 15.26 3.87 -9.26
C TRP A 91 15.97 3.46 -10.54
N ASP A 92 17.29 3.35 -10.49
CA ASP A 92 18.13 2.83 -11.55
C ASP A 92 18.36 1.32 -11.36
N PHE A 93 17.72 0.49 -12.18
CA PHE A 93 17.90 -0.95 -12.14
C PHE A 93 19.27 -1.38 -12.70
N GLY A 94 19.81 -0.66 -13.70
CA GLY A 94 21.14 -0.89 -14.28
C GLY A 94 21.45 -2.35 -14.63
N GLN A 95 20.48 -3.11 -15.17
CA GLN A 95 20.67 -4.53 -15.42
C GLN A 95 21.71 -4.84 -16.50
N PHE A 96 22.03 -3.90 -17.39
CA PHE A 96 23.00 -4.07 -18.49
C PHE A 96 24.36 -3.43 -18.22
N GLU A 97 24.58 -2.94 -17.00
CA GLU A 97 25.85 -2.40 -16.55
C GLU A 97 26.99 -3.44 -16.55
N GLU A 98 28.24 -2.96 -16.48
CA GLU A 98 29.42 -3.80 -16.58
C GLU A 98 29.44 -4.94 -15.54
N ASP A 99 29.80 -6.14 -16.00
CA ASP A 99 29.86 -7.39 -15.23
C ASP A 99 28.52 -7.91 -14.71
N MET A 100 27.39 -7.26 -14.98
CA MET A 100 26.09 -7.71 -14.46
C MET A 100 25.76 -9.17 -14.82
N VAL A 101 26.12 -9.63 -16.02
CA VAL A 101 25.99 -11.04 -16.42
C VAL A 101 26.77 -11.94 -15.47
N LYS A 102 28.04 -11.63 -15.20
CA LYS A 102 28.89 -12.41 -14.30
C LYS A 102 28.33 -12.38 -12.88
N ILE A 103 27.86 -11.22 -12.42
CA ILE A 103 27.28 -11.06 -11.09
C ILE A 103 26.02 -11.94 -10.96
N CYS A 104 25.10 -11.90 -11.92
CA CYS A 104 23.88 -12.71 -11.87
C CYS A 104 24.17 -14.21 -11.95
N MET A 105 25.15 -14.64 -12.76
CA MET A 105 25.60 -16.03 -12.75
C MET A 105 26.17 -16.42 -11.39
N LYS A 106 26.96 -15.53 -10.74
CA LYS A 106 27.46 -15.77 -9.39
C LYS A 106 26.36 -15.82 -8.34
N ILE A 107 25.29 -15.04 -8.47
CA ILE A 107 24.11 -15.14 -7.59
C ILE A 107 23.53 -16.55 -7.63
N LEU A 108 23.37 -17.12 -8.84
CA LEU A 108 22.91 -18.48 -9.00
C LEU A 108 23.93 -19.49 -8.43
N ASP A 109 25.23 -19.33 -8.68
CA ASP A 109 26.23 -20.29 -8.19
C ASP A 109 26.48 -20.23 -6.67
N TYR A 110 26.21 -19.10 -6.02
CA TYR A 110 26.42 -18.95 -4.58
C TYR A 110 25.27 -19.50 -3.72
N ASN A 111 24.18 -19.92 -4.36
CA ASN A 111 23.00 -20.38 -3.67
C ASN A 111 23.23 -21.73 -2.94
N VAL A 112 22.45 -21.98 -1.88
CA VAL A 112 22.62 -23.16 -1.03
C VAL A 112 22.48 -24.47 -1.82
N LYS A 113 21.56 -24.54 -2.78
CA LYS A 113 21.33 -25.73 -3.61
C LYS A 113 22.51 -26.00 -4.54
N HIS A 114 23.10 -24.96 -5.14
CA HIS A 114 24.30 -25.11 -5.95
C HIS A 114 25.49 -25.63 -5.14
N LYS A 115 25.65 -25.19 -3.88
CA LYS A 115 26.72 -25.70 -2.99
C LYS A 115 26.52 -27.18 -2.63
N GLN A 116 25.26 -27.64 -2.59
CA GLN A 116 24.92 -29.03 -2.27
C GLN A 116 25.09 -29.95 -3.48
N ASP A 117 24.52 -29.57 -4.62
CA ASP A 117 24.64 -30.29 -5.89
C ASP A 117 24.67 -29.30 -7.07
N PRO A 118 25.87 -28.94 -7.56
CA PRO A 118 26.01 -28.01 -8.69
C PRO A 118 25.34 -28.50 -9.97
N ALA A 119 25.34 -29.82 -10.21
CA ALA A 119 24.84 -30.39 -11.47
C ALA A 119 23.31 -30.37 -11.49
N ASP A 120 22.66 -30.76 -10.39
CA ASP A 120 21.21 -30.69 -10.25
C ASP A 120 20.71 -29.25 -10.29
N ASP A 121 21.37 -28.32 -9.57
CA ASP A 121 21.02 -26.90 -9.58
C ASP A 121 21.11 -26.31 -11.00
N VAL A 122 22.20 -26.55 -11.73
CA VAL A 122 22.37 -26.04 -13.10
C VAL A 122 21.33 -26.64 -14.05
N SER A 123 21.00 -27.91 -13.92
CA SER A 123 19.91 -28.55 -14.69
C SER A 123 18.56 -27.88 -14.41
N ALA A 124 18.27 -27.60 -13.13
CA ALA A 124 17.02 -26.97 -12.70
C ALA A 124 16.86 -25.51 -13.16
N ARG A 125 17.94 -24.81 -13.51
CA ARG A 125 17.91 -23.42 -14.03
C ARG A 125 17.15 -23.27 -15.36
N CYS A 126 16.79 -24.36 -16.04
CA CYS A 126 15.86 -24.31 -17.18
C CYS A 126 14.44 -23.85 -16.78
N ASN A 127 14.07 -23.95 -15.51
CA ASN A 127 12.74 -23.64 -15.00
C ASN A 127 12.70 -22.24 -14.35
N PRO A 128 11.91 -21.27 -14.88
CA PRO A 128 11.84 -19.93 -14.30
C PRO A 128 11.26 -19.94 -12.88
N ILE A 129 10.41 -20.91 -12.50
CA ILE A 129 9.89 -21.06 -11.14
C ILE A 129 11.04 -21.34 -10.16
N TYR A 130 11.95 -22.23 -10.56
CA TYR A 130 13.14 -22.58 -9.77
C TYR A 130 14.09 -21.38 -9.65
N VAL A 131 14.43 -20.76 -10.79
CA VAL A 131 15.32 -19.59 -10.84
C VAL A 131 14.77 -18.47 -9.97
N SER A 132 13.46 -18.20 -10.05
CA SER A 132 12.81 -17.17 -9.24
C SER A 132 12.95 -17.43 -7.74
N ARG A 133 12.71 -18.67 -7.28
CA ARG A 133 12.92 -19.04 -5.87
C ARG A 133 14.38 -18.88 -5.46
N VAL A 134 15.33 -19.35 -6.27
CA VAL A 134 16.76 -19.19 -5.97
C VAL A 134 17.13 -17.71 -5.83
N VAL A 135 16.67 -16.85 -6.74
CA VAL A 135 16.92 -15.42 -6.69
C VAL A 135 16.28 -14.80 -5.45
N THR A 136 15.00 -15.03 -5.17
CA THR A 136 14.33 -14.54 -3.95
C THR A 136 15.13 -14.86 -2.69
N CYS A 137 15.53 -16.12 -2.54
CA CYS A 137 16.33 -16.61 -1.42
C CYS A 137 17.70 -15.91 -1.30
N MET A 138 18.33 -15.58 -2.44
CA MET A 138 19.68 -14.99 -2.50
C MET A 138 19.70 -13.48 -2.28
N ILE A 139 18.58 -12.79 -2.52
CA ILE A 139 18.51 -11.34 -2.39
C ILE A 139 18.69 -10.91 -0.92
N ASN A 140 18.10 -11.63 0.03
CA ASN A 140 18.32 -11.40 1.46
C ASN A 140 19.42 -12.30 2.04
N SER A 141 20.12 -11.81 3.08
CA SER A 141 21.22 -12.54 3.70
C SER A 141 20.83 -13.51 4.82
N GLU A 142 19.54 -13.62 5.18
CA GLU A 142 19.10 -14.35 6.37
C GLU A 142 19.28 -15.88 6.25
N ASN A 143 19.36 -16.40 5.02
CA ASN A 143 19.66 -17.81 4.75
C ASN A 143 21.18 -18.13 4.72
N GLY A 144 22.04 -17.12 4.93
CA GLY A 144 23.49 -17.23 4.84
C GLY A 144 24.04 -17.02 3.42
N GLY A 145 24.90 -16.01 3.25
CA GLY A 145 25.59 -15.75 1.98
C GLY A 145 24.79 -14.98 0.91
N GLY A 146 23.65 -14.40 1.26
CA GLY A 146 22.85 -13.56 0.37
C GLY A 146 23.35 -12.11 0.24
N ILE A 147 22.69 -11.34 -0.62
CA ILE A 147 23.20 -10.05 -1.12
C ILE A 147 23.02 -8.92 -0.12
N LEU A 148 21.83 -8.74 0.46
CA LEU A 148 21.50 -7.59 1.30
C LEU A 148 21.18 -8.00 2.74
N LYS A 149 21.76 -7.28 3.71
CA LYS A 149 21.41 -7.38 5.13
C LYS A 149 20.36 -6.33 5.49
N GLY A 150 19.29 -6.77 6.15
CA GLY A 150 18.17 -5.91 6.52
C GLY A 150 18.48 -5.06 7.75
N GLN A 151 17.96 -3.83 7.77
CA GLN A 151 17.95 -2.98 8.97
C GLN A 151 16.75 -2.04 8.93
N TRP A 152 15.83 -2.21 9.89
CA TRP A 152 14.62 -1.40 10.05
C TRP A 152 14.70 -0.39 11.20
N GLY A 153 15.77 -0.46 12.00
CA GLY A 153 16.13 0.54 13.00
C GLY A 153 16.59 1.88 12.42
N MET A 154 17.08 2.79 13.28
CA MET A 154 17.72 4.06 12.85
C MET A 154 19.26 3.99 12.88
N ASP A 155 19.82 2.89 13.37
CA ASP A 155 21.28 2.71 13.43
C ASP A 155 21.79 2.00 12.18
N PHE A 156 22.40 2.79 11.30
CA PHE A 156 23.01 2.33 10.05
C PHE A 156 24.54 2.31 10.11
N ARG A 157 25.14 2.32 11.31
CA ARG A 157 26.60 2.22 11.46
C ARG A 157 27.13 0.97 10.73
N GLY A 158 28.25 1.15 10.04
CA GLY A 158 28.91 0.09 9.25
C GLY A 158 28.23 -0.24 7.91
N GLY A 159 27.23 0.55 7.48
CA GLY A 159 26.55 0.37 6.21
C GLY A 159 26.06 1.69 5.60
N VAL A 160 25.26 1.57 4.55
CA VAL A 160 24.57 2.69 3.89
C VAL A 160 23.11 2.68 4.36
N PRO A 161 22.54 3.81 4.79
CA PRO A 161 21.11 3.87 5.12
C PRO A 161 20.27 3.50 3.89
N PRO A 162 19.23 2.65 4.02
CA PRO A 162 18.45 2.16 2.89
C PRO A 162 17.85 3.24 1.99
N THR A 163 17.55 4.42 2.54
CA THR A 163 17.01 5.57 1.82
C THR A 163 18.01 6.30 0.91
N HIS A 164 19.32 6.06 1.08
CA HIS A 164 20.35 6.66 0.22
C HIS A 164 20.58 5.91 -1.09
N TRP A 165 20.13 4.66 -1.18
CA TRP A 165 20.25 3.91 -2.42
C TRP A 165 19.33 4.51 -3.48
N SER A 166 19.87 4.74 -4.67
CA SER A 166 19.15 5.21 -5.86
C SER A 166 19.16 4.18 -7.00
N GLY A 167 19.87 3.06 -6.84
CA GLY A 167 19.99 2.06 -7.89
C GLY A 167 20.56 0.72 -7.41
N SER A 168 20.30 -0.32 -8.18
CA SER A 168 20.63 -1.71 -7.86
C SER A 168 22.08 -2.06 -8.21
N TYR A 169 22.63 -1.51 -9.30
CA TYR A 169 23.97 -1.84 -9.78
C TYR A 169 25.06 -1.59 -8.73
N ALA A 170 25.01 -0.45 -8.04
CA ALA A 170 25.97 -0.12 -6.98
C ALA A 170 25.97 -1.15 -5.83
N ILE A 171 24.80 -1.68 -5.48
CA ILE A 171 24.65 -2.73 -4.46
C ILE A 171 25.25 -4.04 -4.96
N LEU A 172 24.88 -4.47 -6.16
CA LEU A 172 25.31 -5.73 -6.77
C LEU A 172 26.83 -5.75 -7.03
N LYS A 173 27.39 -4.65 -7.54
CA LYS A 173 28.83 -4.48 -7.74
C LYS A 173 29.58 -4.51 -6.40
N LYS A 174 29.03 -3.86 -5.36
CA LYS A 174 29.62 -3.88 -4.01
C LYS A 174 29.63 -5.29 -3.42
N TRP A 175 28.54 -6.04 -3.56
CA TRP A 175 28.48 -7.45 -3.16
C TRP A 175 29.57 -8.26 -3.87
N SER A 176 29.65 -8.17 -5.20
CA SER A 176 30.66 -8.87 -6.00
C SER A 176 32.10 -8.51 -5.61
N ASN A 177 32.41 -7.22 -5.44
CA ASN A 177 33.75 -6.75 -5.10
C ASN A 177 34.17 -7.08 -3.66
N SER A 178 33.21 -7.34 -2.77
CA SER A 178 33.46 -7.70 -1.37
C SER A 178 33.63 -9.20 -1.14
N VAL A 179 34.01 -9.94 -2.19
CA VAL A 179 34.10 -11.42 -2.17
C VAL A 179 32.76 -12.02 -1.72
N PHE A 180 31.66 -11.47 -2.27
CA PHE A 180 30.29 -11.94 -2.03
C PHE A 180 29.82 -11.79 -0.57
N SER A 181 30.35 -10.81 0.16
CA SER A 181 29.88 -10.45 1.50
C SER A 181 28.60 -9.62 1.42
N SER A 182 27.66 -9.87 2.33
CA SER A 182 26.36 -9.17 2.34
C SER A 182 26.52 -7.65 2.51
N VAL A 183 25.82 -6.90 1.67
CA VAL A 183 25.80 -5.44 1.64
C VAL A 183 24.83 -4.90 2.69
N LYS A 184 25.33 -3.98 3.50
CA LYS A 184 24.58 -3.28 4.55
C LYS A 184 24.18 -1.88 4.05
N TYR A 185 22.92 -1.44 4.11
CA TYR A 185 21.71 -2.16 4.51
C TYR A 185 20.59 -2.02 3.46
N GLY A 186 19.58 -2.89 3.53
CA GLY A 186 18.37 -2.85 2.71
C GLY A 186 17.08 -2.85 3.54
N GLN A 187 16.00 -2.42 2.90
CA GLN A 187 14.60 -2.55 3.32
C GLN A 187 13.76 -3.04 2.13
N CYS A 188 12.47 -3.32 2.29
CA CYS A 188 11.64 -4.03 1.29
C CYS A 188 11.80 -3.49 -0.14
N TRP A 189 11.72 -2.17 -0.35
CA TRP A 189 11.89 -1.60 -1.70
C TRP A 189 13.28 -1.81 -2.29
N VAL A 190 14.33 -1.82 -1.47
CA VAL A 190 15.71 -2.07 -1.92
C VAL A 190 15.84 -3.54 -2.34
N TYR A 191 15.26 -4.46 -1.55
CA TYR A 191 15.24 -5.88 -1.89
C TYR A 191 14.50 -6.12 -3.20
N ALA A 192 13.28 -5.59 -3.33
CA ALA A 192 12.47 -5.72 -4.54
C ALA A 192 13.19 -5.13 -5.77
N ALA A 193 13.82 -3.96 -5.64
CA ALA A 193 14.48 -3.32 -6.76
C ALA A 193 15.75 -4.07 -7.23
N VAL A 194 16.56 -4.58 -6.31
CA VAL A 194 17.71 -5.44 -6.65
C VAL A 194 17.23 -6.74 -7.30
N MET A 195 16.15 -7.33 -6.79
CA MET A 195 15.57 -8.53 -7.39
C MET A 195 15.07 -8.25 -8.81
N CYS A 196 14.39 -7.13 -9.03
CA CYS A 196 13.91 -6.71 -10.34
C CYS A 196 15.06 -6.64 -11.36
N SER A 197 16.19 -6.01 -11.00
CA SER A 197 17.38 -5.94 -11.87
C SER A 197 17.91 -7.33 -12.26
N VAL A 198 18.04 -8.24 -11.29
CA VAL A 198 18.53 -9.61 -11.53
C VAL A 198 17.57 -10.37 -12.43
N MET A 199 16.26 -10.31 -12.15
CA MET A 199 15.24 -10.99 -12.94
C MET A 199 15.19 -10.48 -14.38
N ARG A 200 15.26 -9.16 -14.58
CA ARG A 200 15.30 -8.52 -15.92
C ARG A 200 16.52 -8.96 -16.72
N LEU A 201 17.70 -9.01 -16.10
CA LEU A 201 18.91 -9.48 -16.78
C LEU A 201 18.79 -10.96 -17.19
N LEU A 202 18.27 -11.80 -16.31
CA LEU A 202 18.01 -13.22 -16.59
C LEU A 202 16.91 -13.44 -17.64
N GLY A 203 16.26 -12.37 -18.09
CA GLY A 203 15.25 -12.38 -19.14
C GLY A 203 13.85 -12.72 -18.66
N ILE A 204 13.60 -12.72 -17.35
CA ILE A 204 12.26 -12.91 -16.78
C ILE A 204 11.59 -11.52 -16.69
N PRO A 205 10.49 -11.25 -17.41
CA PRO A 205 9.82 -9.96 -17.32
C PRO A 205 9.38 -9.69 -15.89
N CYS A 206 9.80 -8.55 -15.34
CA CYS A 206 9.69 -8.28 -13.92
C CYS A 206 9.33 -6.81 -13.66
N ARG A 207 8.44 -6.58 -12.69
CA ARG A 207 8.03 -5.25 -12.23
C ARG A 207 7.97 -5.17 -10.71
N VAL A 208 8.31 -4.00 -10.17
CA VAL A 208 8.19 -3.71 -8.74
C VAL A 208 6.74 -3.33 -8.42
N VAL A 209 6.22 -3.85 -7.31
CA VAL A 209 4.85 -3.62 -6.84
C VAL A 209 4.90 -3.12 -5.40
N THR A 210 4.15 -2.06 -5.12
CA THR A 210 3.94 -1.53 -3.78
C THR A 210 2.52 -1.82 -3.34
N ASN A 211 2.35 -2.45 -2.18
CA ASN A 211 1.09 -2.62 -1.48
C ASN A 211 1.00 -1.63 -0.30
N TYR A 212 -0.10 -0.89 -0.15
CA TYR A 212 -0.30 0.00 1.00
C TYR A 212 -1.19 -0.66 2.05
N GLN A 213 -0.98 -0.32 3.32
CA GLN A 213 -1.63 -1.01 4.44
C GLN A 213 -1.39 -2.53 4.36
N SER A 214 -0.13 -2.91 4.16
CA SER A 214 0.25 -4.31 3.96
C SER A 214 0.26 -5.04 5.29
N ALA A 215 -0.56 -6.07 5.41
CA ALA A 215 -0.57 -6.91 6.60
C ALA A 215 0.69 -7.78 6.66
N HIS A 216 1.19 -8.00 7.86
CA HIS A 216 2.15 -9.05 8.17
C HIS A 216 1.52 -9.92 9.25
N ASP A 217 0.75 -10.92 8.81
CA ASP A 217 0.11 -11.94 9.65
C ASP A 217 1.12 -13.06 9.95
N THR A 218 1.50 -13.17 11.22
CA THR A 218 2.52 -14.12 11.68
C THR A 218 1.94 -15.48 12.09
N ASN A 219 0.62 -15.63 12.13
CA ASN A 219 -0.06 -16.83 12.63
C ASN A 219 -0.99 -17.49 11.59
N LYS A 220 -1.17 -16.87 10.43
CA LYS A 220 -1.94 -17.35 9.27
C LYS A 220 -3.44 -17.49 9.54
N ASN A 221 -3.98 -16.69 10.45
CA ASN A 221 -5.41 -16.67 10.74
C ASN A 221 -6.19 -15.66 9.87
N LEU A 222 -5.53 -14.96 8.94
CA LEU A 222 -6.09 -13.92 8.07
C LEU A 222 -6.62 -12.70 8.84
N THR A 223 -6.10 -12.47 10.03
CA THR A 223 -6.39 -11.28 10.83
C THR A 223 -5.09 -10.65 11.32
N VAL A 224 -5.09 -9.34 11.47
CA VAL A 224 -3.99 -8.58 12.07
C VAL A 224 -4.53 -7.86 13.29
N ASP A 225 -4.05 -8.27 14.46
CA ASP A 225 -4.49 -7.73 15.74
C ASP A 225 -3.58 -6.57 16.19
N THR A 226 -4.19 -5.42 16.46
CA THR A 226 -3.54 -4.26 17.10
C THR A 226 -4.12 -4.05 18.50
N TYR A 227 -3.25 -3.83 19.49
CA TYR A 227 -3.64 -3.77 20.89
C TYR A 227 -3.33 -2.40 21.48
N TYR A 228 -4.32 -1.77 22.10
CA TYR A 228 -4.15 -0.49 22.81
C TYR A 228 -4.53 -0.63 24.28
N ALA A 229 -3.73 -0.08 25.18
CA ALA A 229 -4.07 -0.01 26.60
C ALA A 229 -5.18 1.03 26.84
N ASP A 230 -6.07 0.74 27.79
CA ASP A 230 -7.14 1.65 28.24
C ASP A 230 -6.63 2.96 28.88
N TYR A 231 -5.34 3.01 29.23
CA TYR A 231 -4.68 4.19 29.76
C TYR A 231 -3.65 4.74 28.76
N GLY A 232 -3.84 6.00 28.36
CA GLY A 232 -2.90 6.75 27.53
C GLY A 232 -2.80 6.29 26.08
N VAL A 233 -3.73 5.46 25.59
CA VAL A 233 -3.80 4.96 24.20
C VAL A 233 -2.45 4.39 23.74
N ARG A 234 -1.75 3.70 24.65
CA ARG A 234 -0.44 3.12 24.34
C ARG A 234 -0.64 1.83 23.56
N GLU A 235 -0.09 1.79 22.36
CA GLU A 235 0.05 0.55 21.60
C GLU A 235 0.87 -0.46 22.42
N LYS A 236 0.40 -1.70 22.48
CA LYS A 236 1.14 -2.83 23.02
C LYS A 236 1.78 -3.60 21.88
N GLU A 237 2.95 -4.18 22.15
CA GLU A 237 3.64 -4.99 21.16
C GLU A 237 2.75 -6.15 20.67
N SER A 238 2.56 -6.20 19.35
CA SER A 238 1.98 -7.33 18.64
C SER A 238 3.06 -7.97 17.78
N LYS A 239 2.92 -9.27 17.50
CA LYS A 239 3.74 -9.94 16.49
C LYS A 239 3.25 -9.60 15.08
N ASP A 240 1.95 -9.35 14.94
CA ASP A 240 1.36 -8.90 13.69
C ASP A 240 1.57 -7.40 13.54
N SER A 241 1.69 -6.94 12.29
CA SER A 241 1.88 -5.53 12.01
C SER A 241 1.20 -5.15 10.71
N VAL A 242 0.77 -3.90 10.60
CA VAL A 242 0.31 -3.30 9.34
C VAL A 242 1.36 -2.30 8.91
N TRP A 243 2.06 -2.61 7.83
CA TRP A 243 3.05 -1.70 7.26
C TRP A 243 2.32 -0.64 6.43
N ASN A 244 2.73 0.62 6.56
CA ASN A 244 2.20 1.72 5.75
C ASN A 244 2.27 1.39 4.26
N TYR A 245 3.38 0.77 3.86
CA TYR A 245 3.54 0.11 2.58
C TYR A 245 4.55 -1.03 2.68
N HIS A 246 4.42 -2.00 1.78
CA HIS A 246 5.38 -3.07 1.54
C HIS A 246 5.63 -3.20 0.05
N VAL A 247 6.81 -3.68 -0.34
CA VAL A 247 7.25 -3.70 -1.73
C VAL A 247 7.85 -5.07 -2.07
N TRP A 248 7.34 -5.68 -3.13
CA TRP A 248 7.81 -6.94 -3.71
C TRP A 248 7.97 -6.80 -5.24
N VAL A 249 8.24 -7.91 -5.93
CA VAL A 249 8.21 -7.95 -7.40
C VAL A 249 7.19 -8.94 -7.93
N GLU A 250 6.68 -8.68 -9.14
CA GLU A 250 5.97 -9.66 -9.93
C GLU A 250 6.84 -10.12 -11.09
N GLY A 251 7.05 -11.43 -11.21
CA GLY A 251 7.69 -12.05 -12.37
C GLY A 251 6.66 -12.69 -13.30
N TRP A 252 6.74 -12.45 -14.60
CA TRP A 252 5.87 -13.09 -15.59
C TRP A 252 6.39 -14.48 -15.98
N MET A 253 5.60 -15.53 -15.72
CA MET A 253 5.95 -16.89 -16.13
C MET A 253 4.73 -17.82 -16.20
N ARG A 254 4.89 -18.95 -16.88
CA ARG A 254 3.95 -20.07 -16.84
C ARG A 254 4.08 -20.89 -15.55
N ARG A 255 2.98 -21.53 -15.14
CA ARG A 255 2.84 -22.40 -13.95
C ARG A 255 2.26 -23.77 -14.29
N PRO A 256 2.92 -24.55 -15.17
CA PRO A 256 2.46 -25.90 -15.52
C PRO A 256 2.49 -26.87 -14.33
N ASP A 257 3.21 -26.52 -13.26
CA ASP A 257 3.25 -27.24 -11.99
C ASP A 257 1.96 -27.08 -11.15
N LEU A 258 1.12 -26.08 -11.45
CA LEU A 258 -0.16 -25.84 -10.79
C LEU A 258 -1.34 -26.25 -11.67
N ALA A 259 -1.32 -25.85 -12.95
CA ALA A 259 -2.39 -26.16 -13.89
C ALA A 259 -1.87 -26.22 -15.33
N LYS A 260 -2.19 -27.32 -16.04
CA LYS A 260 -1.71 -27.55 -17.41
C LYS A 260 -2.38 -26.65 -18.45
N ASP A 261 -3.57 -26.15 -18.15
CA ASP A 261 -4.37 -25.26 -18.99
C ASP A 261 -3.93 -23.79 -18.91
N GLY A 262 -2.93 -23.48 -18.08
CA GLY A 262 -2.41 -22.13 -17.91
C GLY A 262 -3.26 -21.24 -17.01
N LYS A 263 -4.21 -21.78 -16.22
CA LYS A 263 -5.05 -21.01 -15.29
C LYS A 263 -4.24 -20.05 -14.38
N TYR A 264 -3.03 -20.45 -14.00
CA TYR A 264 -2.14 -19.69 -13.11
C TYR A 264 -0.89 -19.13 -13.82
N ASP A 265 -0.86 -19.16 -15.15
CA ASP A 265 0.18 -18.49 -15.94
C ASP A 265 0.02 -16.96 -15.79
N GLY A 266 1.12 -16.23 -15.92
CA GLY A 266 1.16 -14.77 -15.90
C GLY A 266 1.97 -14.22 -14.72
N TRP A 267 1.49 -13.15 -14.10
CA TRP A 267 2.20 -12.48 -13.00
C TRP A 267 2.22 -13.33 -11.72
N GLN A 268 3.43 -13.50 -11.17
CA GLN A 268 3.68 -14.23 -9.94
C GLN A 268 4.37 -13.31 -8.92
N VAL A 269 3.80 -13.18 -7.72
CA VAL A 269 4.41 -12.47 -6.60
C VAL A 269 5.66 -13.22 -6.13
N LEU A 270 6.74 -12.48 -5.99
CA LEU A 270 8.01 -12.91 -5.43
C LEU A 270 8.46 -11.83 -4.44
N ASP A 271 8.53 -12.19 -3.16
CA ASP A 271 8.95 -11.26 -2.13
C ASP A 271 10.32 -11.64 -1.56
N PRO A 272 11.38 -10.88 -1.91
CA PRO A 272 12.72 -11.11 -1.40
C PRO A 272 12.92 -10.63 0.05
N THR A 273 11.95 -9.94 0.64
CA THR A 273 12.02 -9.45 2.02
C THR A 273 11.90 -10.62 3.00
N PRO A 274 12.82 -10.78 3.96
CA PRO A 274 12.82 -11.92 4.86
C PRO A 274 11.78 -11.76 5.98
N GLN A 275 10.51 -12.02 5.64
CA GLN A 275 9.37 -11.98 6.56
C GLN A 275 9.04 -13.38 7.10
N GLU A 276 8.57 -14.27 6.22
CA GLU A 276 8.19 -15.63 6.56
C GLU A 276 9.09 -16.68 5.89
N LYS A 277 9.23 -17.83 6.55
CA LYS A 277 10.00 -18.95 6.01
C LYS A 277 9.11 -19.86 5.17
N SER A 278 9.54 -20.13 3.95
CA SER A 278 9.02 -21.14 3.04
C SER A 278 10.01 -22.29 2.97
N ASP A 279 9.58 -23.52 3.26
CA ASP A 279 10.44 -24.72 3.31
C ASP A 279 11.72 -24.53 4.17
N GLY A 280 11.60 -23.79 5.28
CA GLY A 280 12.70 -23.51 6.20
C GLY A 280 13.65 -22.36 5.80
N MET A 281 13.43 -21.73 4.64
CA MET A 281 14.24 -20.60 4.14
C MET A 281 13.40 -19.33 3.95
N PHE A 282 13.98 -18.15 4.13
CA PHE A 282 13.33 -16.87 3.80
C PHE A 282 13.25 -16.70 2.28
N CYS A 283 12.13 -17.14 1.69
CA CYS A 283 11.99 -17.34 0.25
C CYS A 283 10.51 -17.38 -0.18
N CYS A 284 9.90 -16.21 -0.32
CA CYS A 284 8.48 -16.10 -0.64
C CYS A 284 8.20 -16.09 -2.16
N GLY A 285 7.26 -16.92 -2.60
CA GLY A 285 6.79 -17.02 -3.99
C GLY A 285 7.59 -18.02 -4.84
N PRO A 286 7.24 -18.23 -6.12
CA PRO A 286 6.26 -17.49 -6.91
C PRO A 286 4.81 -17.85 -6.53
N ALA A 287 4.04 -16.87 -6.08
CA ALA A 287 2.61 -16.98 -5.80
C ALA A 287 1.81 -16.38 -6.97
N PRO A 288 0.92 -17.13 -7.65
CA PRO A 288 0.17 -16.56 -8.78
C PRO A 288 -0.75 -15.43 -8.31
N VAL A 289 -0.68 -14.26 -8.95
CA VAL A 289 -1.57 -13.12 -8.65
C VAL A 289 -3.04 -13.52 -8.84
N SER A 290 -3.33 -14.37 -9.84
CA SER A 290 -4.68 -14.92 -10.05
C SER A 290 -5.15 -15.83 -8.92
N ALA A 291 -4.25 -16.62 -8.30
CA ALA A 291 -4.58 -17.46 -7.14
C ALA A 291 -4.88 -16.60 -5.90
N ILE A 292 -4.10 -15.53 -5.69
CA ILE A 292 -4.33 -14.55 -4.61
C ILE A 292 -5.70 -13.90 -4.80
N ARG A 293 -6.02 -13.43 -6.01
CA ARG A 293 -7.32 -12.83 -6.32
C ARG A 293 -8.52 -13.75 -6.06
N ASN A 294 -8.35 -15.03 -6.32
CA ASN A 294 -9.41 -16.03 -6.17
C ASN A 294 -9.48 -16.62 -4.76
N GLY A 295 -8.52 -16.33 -3.88
CA GLY A 295 -8.44 -16.97 -2.57
C GLY A 295 -8.04 -18.45 -2.63
N ASP A 296 -7.34 -18.87 -3.68
CA ASP A 296 -6.86 -20.25 -3.87
C ASP A 296 -5.63 -20.54 -2.97
N THR A 297 -5.74 -20.30 -1.65
CA THR A 297 -4.64 -20.32 -0.68
C THR A 297 -4.00 -21.69 -0.47
N HIS A 298 -4.66 -22.77 -0.84
CA HIS A 298 -4.10 -24.12 -0.78
C HIS A 298 -2.93 -24.36 -1.76
N LEU A 299 -2.67 -23.44 -2.69
CA LEU A 299 -1.65 -23.59 -3.73
C LEU A 299 -0.26 -23.16 -3.27
N LYS A 300 0.73 -23.76 -3.91
CA LYS A 300 2.13 -23.33 -3.84
C LYS A 300 2.41 -22.18 -4.83
N TYR A 301 3.36 -21.30 -4.57
CA TYR A 301 4.14 -21.17 -3.35
C TYR A 301 3.60 -20.00 -2.54
N ASP A 302 3.53 -20.16 -1.22
CA ASP A 302 3.30 -19.07 -0.25
C ASP A 302 2.02 -18.23 -0.47
N VAL A 303 1.04 -18.76 -1.23
CA VAL A 303 -0.23 -18.08 -1.50
C VAL A 303 -0.98 -17.67 -0.24
N PRO A 304 -1.07 -18.49 0.85
CA PRO A 304 -1.73 -18.06 2.09
C PRO A 304 -1.12 -16.78 2.69
N PHE A 305 0.20 -16.68 2.66
CA PHE A 305 0.92 -15.54 3.23
C PHE A 305 0.63 -14.29 2.42
N VAL A 306 0.89 -14.32 1.11
CA VAL A 306 0.65 -13.18 0.22
C VAL A 306 -0.84 -12.79 0.18
N PHE A 307 -1.74 -13.76 0.30
CA PHE A 307 -3.17 -13.50 0.41
C PHE A 307 -3.51 -12.70 1.68
N ALA A 308 -2.91 -13.05 2.83
CA ALA A 308 -3.08 -12.31 4.08
C ALA A 308 -2.55 -10.87 3.95
N GLU A 309 -1.41 -10.66 3.28
CA GLU A 309 -0.81 -9.33 3.09
C GLU A 309 -1.77 -8.31 2.43
N VAL A 310 -2.72 -8.79 1.62
CA VAL A 310 -3.66 -7.95 0.86
C VAL A 310 -5.14 -8.12 1.24
N ASN A 311 -5.50 -9.13 2.04
CA ASN A 311 -6.91 -9.41 2.42
C ASN A 311 -7.14 -9.61 3.93
N ALA A 312 -6.13 -9.49 4.80
CA ALA A 312 -6.35 -9.72 6.23
C ALA A 312 -7.34 -8.70 6.83
N ASP A 313 -8.16 -9.15 7.79
CA ASP A 313 -9.01 -8.26 8.57
C ASP A 313 -8.17 -7.56 9.66
N CYS A 314 -8.31 -6.25 9.82
CA CYS A 314 -7.64 -5.53 10.90
C CYS A 314 -8.55 -5.44 12.13
N ILE A 315 -8.14 -6.08 13.23
CA ILE A 315 -8.89 -6.09 14.49
C ILE A 315 -8.18 -5.22 15.52
N THR A 316 -8.91 -4.29 16.11
CA THR A 316 -8.38 -3.42 17.17
C THR A 316 -8.95 -3.82 18.52
N TRP A 317 -8.05 -4.13 19.45
CA TRP A 317 -8.38 -4.56 20.81
C TRP A 317 -8.01 -3.49 21.84
N LEU A 318 -8.96 -3.17 22.71
CA LEU A 318 -8.73 -2.40 23.93
C LEU A 318 -8.39 -3.37 25.07
N VAL A 319 -7.20 -3.23 25.64
CA VAL A 319 -6.74 -4.03 26.78
C VAL A 319 -6.92 -3.24 28.06
N LYS A 320 -7.82 -3.72 28.93
CA LYS A 320 -8.11 -3.10 30.22
C LYS A 320 -7.03 -3.39 31.26
N ARG A 321 -7.02 -2.61 32.36
CA ARG A 321 -6.09 -2.83 33.50
C ARG A 321 -6.15 -4.22 34.11
N ASP A 322 -7.32 -4.86 34.11
CA ASP A 322 -7.52 -6.22 34.62
C ASP A 322 -7.03 -7.32 33.66
N GLY A 323 -6.50 -6.93 32.50
CA GLY A 323 -6.03 -7.84 31.45
C GLY A 323 -7.13 -8.29 30.48
N SER A 324 -8.40 -7.97 30.74
CA SER A 324 -9.49 -8.29 29.81
C SER A 324 -9.38 -7.47 28.52
N MET A 325 -9.80 -8.08 27.41
CA MET A 325 -9.72 -7.47 26.08
C MET A 325 -11.11 -7.24 25.51
N VAL A 326 -11.31 -6.10 24.85
CA VAL A 326 -12.56 -5.75 24.18
C VAL A 326 -12.25 -5.39 22.73
N ASN A 327 -12.89 -6.07 21.78
CA ASN A 327 -12.83 -5.67 20.37
C ASN A 327 -13.57 -4.34 20.21
N ILE A 328 -12.86 -3.31 19.78
CA ILE A 328 -13.40 -1.96 19.58
C ILE A 328 -13.58 -1.61 18.10
N GLU A 329 -12.87 -2.29 17.20
CA GLU A 329 -12.98 -2.11 15.75
C GLU A 329 -12.60 -3.39 15.00
N THR A 330 -13.31 -3.66 13.91
CA THR A 330 -12.94 -4.67 12.92
C THR A 330 -13.09 -4.01 11.54
N ASP A 331 -11.96 -3.82 10.87
CA ASP A 331 -11.89 -3.23 9.54
C ASP A 331 -11.42 -4.26 8.53
N SER A 332 -12.36 -4.77 7.75
CA SER A 332 -12.14 -5.76 6.69
C SER A 332 -11.73 -5.17 5.34
N ILE A 333 -11.60 -3.84 5.26
CA ILE A 333 -11.31 -3.11 4.02
C ILE A 333 -9.93 -2.46 4.08
N LYS A 334 -9.42 -2.14 5.28
CA LYS A 334 -8.17 -1.39 5.47
C LYS A 334 -6.96 -1.98 4.74
N ILE A 335 -6.80 -3.30 4.75
CA ILE A 335 -5.60 -3.97 4.25
C ILE A 335 -5.60 -4.05 2.72
N GLY A 336 -4.42 -3.99 2.11
CA GLY A 336 -4.25 -4.26 0.69
C GLY A 336 -4.76 -3.13 -0.22
N GLN A 337 -4.34 -1.89 0.04
CA GLN A 337 -4.88 -0.72 -0.65
C GLN A 337 -3.91 -0.18 -1.70
N ASN A 338 -4.47 0.46 -2.73
CA ASN A 338 -3.72 1.19 -3.75
C ASN A 338 -2.50 0.42 -4.29
N ILE A 339 -2.62 -0.89 -4.52
CA ILE A 339 -1.51 -1.71 -5.01
C ILE A 339 -1.05 -1.12 -6.33
N SER A 340 0.22 -0.72 -6.41
CA SER A 340 0.72 0.20 -7.43
C SER A 340 1.99 -0.32 -8.09
N THR A 341 2.09 -0.10 -9.39
CA THR A 341 3.30 -0.33 -10.19
C THR A 341 3.46 0.79 -11.22
N LYS A 342 4.64 0.89 -11.85
CA LYS A 342 4.89 1.87 -12.91
C LYS A 342 4.17 1.43 -14.19
N SER A 343 3.54 2.38 -14.88
CA SER A 343 2.87 2.13 -16.15
C SER A 343 3.87 1.82 -17.27
N VAL A 344 3.42 1.02 -18.24
CA VAL A 344 4.21 0.68 -19.44
C VAL A 344 4.49 1.94 -20.24
N GLY A 345 5.76 2.25 -20.47
CA GLY A 345 6.18 3.36 -21.33
C GLY A 345 5.98 4.78 -20.75
N THR A 346 5.35 4.94 -19.58
CA THR A 346 5.20 6.25 -18.93
C THR A 346 5.66 6.23 -17.47
N ASN A 347 5.78 7.41 -16.86
CA ASN A 347 6.09 7.56 -15.44
C ASN A 347 4.85 7.58 -14.55
N ASP A 348 3.67 7.31 -15.12
CA ASP A 348 2.42 7.35 -14.39
C ASP A 348 2.26 6.11 -13.51
N ARG A 349 1.57 6.29 -12.39
CA ARG A 349 1.20 5.20 -11.50
C ARG A 349 0.05 4.37 -12.07
N MET A 350 0.28 3.08 -12.22
CA MET A 350 -0.75 2.10 -12.52
C MET A 350 -1.25 1.47 -11.22
N ASN A 351 -2.55 1.63 -10.93
CA ASN A 351 -3.19 0.91 -9.83
C ASN A 351 -3.63 -0.48 -10.31
N ILE A 352 -3.11 -1.53 -9.65
CA ILE A 352 -3.37 -2.94 -9.96
C ILE A 352 -4.09 -3.67 -8.81
N THR A 353 -4.75 -2.95 -7.91
CA THR A 353 -5.47 -3.54 -6.75
C THR A 353 -6.51 -4.58 -7.19
N ASP A 354 -7.26 -4.29 -8.25
CA ASP A 354 -8.28 -5.18 -8.81
C ASP A 354 -7.70 -6.50 -9.35
N SER A 355 -6.38 -6.58 -9.56
CA SER A 355 -5.67 -7.80 -9.94
C SER A 355 -5.43 -8.73 -8.75
N TYR A 356 -5.40 -8.21 -7.51
CA TYR A 356 -5.09 -8.95 -6.29
C TYR A 356 -6.32 -9.30 -5.46
N LYS A 357 -7.38 -8.51 -5.56
CA LYS A 357 -8.63 -8.75 -4.83
C LYS A 357 -9.84 -8.31 -5.62
N GLN A 358 -10.97 -8.93 -5.32
CA GLN A 358 -12.25 -8.50 -5.87
C GLN A 358 -12.67 -7.17 -5.23
N LYS A 359 -13.50 -6.39 -5.92
CA LYS A 359 -14.07 -5.18 -5.33
C LYS A 359 -14.95 -5.59 -4.16
N GLU A 360 -14.53 -5.23 -2.96
CA GLU A 360 -15.29 -5.47 -1.75
C GLU A 360 -16.59 -4.67 -1.80
N VAL A 361 -17.72 -5.34 -1.54
CA VAL A 361 -18.99 -4.65 -1.28
C VAL A 361 -18.86 -4.05 0.12
N ALA A 362 -18.97 -2.73 0.21
CA ALA A 362 -18.66 -1.97 1.43
C ALA A 362 -19.62 -2.31 2.59
N GLU A 363 -19.31 -3.35 3.34
CA GLU A 363 -19.88 -3.61 4.67
C GLU A 363 -18.76 -3.64 5.72
N SER A 364 -18.01 -2.54 5.84
CA SER A 364 -17.17 -2.34 7.02
C SER A 364 -18.09 -2.26 8.25
N LYS A 365 -18.07 -3.29 9.10
CA LYS A 365 -18.74 -3.29 10.40
C LYS A 365 -17.94 -2.45 11.39
N ARG A 366 -17.87 -1.13 11.17
CA ARG A 366 -17.45 -0.20 12.22
C ARG A 366 -18.41 -0.37 13.40
N LEU A 367 -17.90 -0.93 14.51
CA LEU A 367 -18.67 -1.02 15.75
C LEU A 367 -19.17 0.38 16.14
N HIS A 368 -20.29 0.43 16.88
CA HIS A 368 -21.05 1.65 17.21
C HIS A 368 -20.21 2.83 17.73
N PHE A 369 -19.02 2.58 18.29
CA PHE A 369 -18.12 3.59 18.84
C PHE A 369 -17.58 4.58 17.78
N PHE A 370 -17.27 4.14 16.56
CA PHE A 370 -16.62 5.00 15.55
C PHE A 370 -17.59 5.72 14.61
N LYS A 371 -18.91 5.46 14.68
CA LYS A 371 -19.92 6.21 13.93
C LYS A 371 -19.99 7.69 14.33
N PHE A 372 -19.51 7.99 15.54
CA PHE A 372 -19.70 9.27 16.22
C PHE A 372 -18.42 10.10 16.32
N VAL A 373 -17.29 9.59 15.84
CA VAL A 373 -15.99 10.25 15.96
C VAL A 373 -15.40 10.43 14.57
N THR A 374 -15.02 11.65 14.22
CA THR A 374 -14.33 11.97 12.97
C THR A 374 -13.07 12.76 13.27
N LEU A 375 -11.91 12.22 12.88
CA LEU A 375 -10.64 12.94 12.94
C LEU A 375 -10.33 13.55 11.57
N LYS A 376 -10.11 14.87 11.54
CA LYS A 376 -9.57 15.57 10.37
C LYS A 376 -8.15 16.00 10.67
N VAL A 377 -7.24 15.70 9.75
CA VAL A 377 -5.82 16.03 9.83
C VAL A 377 -5.48 16.92 8.63
N SER A 378 -4.78 18.03 8.85
CA SER A 378 -4.28 18.85 7.75
C SER A 378 -3.31 18.05 6.87
N LYS A 379 -3.11 18.48 5.62
CA LYS A 379 -2.07 17.87 4.79
C LYS A 379 -0.71 18.12 5.47
N PRO A 380 0.08 17.08 5.77
CA PRO A 380 1.39 17.26 6.36
C PRO A 380 2.34 17.89 5.33
N VAL A 381 3.11 18.89 5.76
CA VAL A 381 4.18 19.53 5.00
C VAL A 381 5.40 19.56 5.90
N ASP A 382 6.57 19.21 5.36
CA ASP A 382 7.80 19.16 6.14
C ASP A 382 8.14 20.54 6.71
N GLY A 383 8.44 20.59 8.01
CA GLY A 383 8.70 21.84 8.74
C GLY A 383 7.48 22.67 9.13
N GLU A 384 6.25 22.26 8.79
CA GLU A 384 5.01 22.95 9.19
C GLU A 384 4.24 22.22 10.29
N ASP A 385 3.49 22.96 11.09
CA ASP A 385 2.62 22.40 12.13
C ASP A 385 1.45 21.62 11.50
N VAL A 386 1.18 20.43 12.05
CA VAL A 386 0.02 19.61 11.65
C VAL A 386 -1.18 19.95 12.53
N SER A 387 -2.27 20.39 11.92
CA SER A 387 -3.52 20.68 12.62
C SER A 387 -4.40 19.44 12.70
N LEU A 388 -4.80 19.09 13.92
CA LEU A 388 -5.74 18.01 14.22
C LEU A 388 -7.08 18.59 14.66
N LYS A 389 -8.17 18.13 14.04
CA LYS A 389 -9.54 18.48 14.45
C LYS A 389 -10.34 17.22 14.70
N LEU A 390 -10.57 16.94 15.98
CA LEU A 390 -11.46 15.88 16.43
C LEU A 390 -12.90 16.41 16.46
N ILE A 391 -13.82 15.70 15.80
CA ILE A 391 -15.25 16.02 15.75
C ILE A 391 -15.99 14.87 16.41
N LEU A 392 -16.78 15.18 17.44
CA LEU A 392 -17.59 14.24 18.20
C LEU A 392 -19.07 14.54 17.94
N ASN A 393 -19.82 13.54 17.50
CA ASN A 393 -21.25 13.59 17.24
C ASN A 393 -21.97 12.67 18.22
N SER A 394 -23.22 12.96 18.59
CA SER A 394 -24.03 12.05 19.39
C SER A 394 -25.48 12.15 18.98
N ASP A 395 -26.10 10.99 18.71
CA ASP A 395 -27.54 10.90 18.46
C ASP A 395 -28.35 10.84 19.77
N SER A 396 -27.68 10.77 20.92
CA SER A 396 -28.30 10.72 22.25
C SER A 396 -28.62 12.13 22.76
N SER A 397 -29.86 12.39 23.17
CA SER A 397 -30.31 13.64 23.80
C SER A 397 -29.83 13.82 25.25
N ALA A 398 -29.28 12.78 25.88
CA ALA A 398 -28.66 12.88 27.19
C ALA A 398 -27.24 13.46 27.10
N THR A 399 -26.92 14.44 27.95
CA THR A 399 -25.55 14.93 28.13
C THR A 399 -24.64 13.80 28.59
N ARG A 400 -23.47 13.69 27.97
CA ARG A 400 -22.47 12.67 28.33
C ARG A 400 -21.14 13.34 28.65
N ARG A 401 -20.52 12.91 29.75
CA ARG A 401 -19.11 13.18 30.03
C ARG A 401 -18.25 12.20 29.24
N LEU A 402 -17.30 12.73 28.49
CA LEU A 402 -16.35 11.98 27.69
C LEU A 402 -14.95 12.24 28.24
N SER A 403 -14.18 11.16 28.42
CA SER A 403 -12.74 11.23 28.59
C SER A 403 -12.11 10.95 27.23
N ILE A 404 -11.38 11.92 26.70
CA ILE A 404 -10.74 11.88 25.39
C ILE A 404 -9.24 11.83 25.62
N SER A 405 -8.58 10.80 25.12
CA SER A 405 -7.12 10.72 25.12
C SER A 405 -6.63 10.76 23.68
N VAL A 406 -5.73 11.70 23.37
CA VAL A 406 -5.11 11.87 22.06
C VAL A 406 -3.62 11.60 22.19
N ALA A 407 -3.07 10.73 21.35
CA ALA A 407 -1.65 10.46 21.25
C ALA A 407 -1.18 10.68 19.80
N VAL A 408 -0.05 11.36 19.65
CA VAL A 408 0.63 11.56 18.37
C VAL A 408 2.02 10.98 18.48
N GLN A 409 2.34 10.04 17.60
CA GLN A 409 3.58 9.29 17.62
C GLN A 409 4.28 9.38 16.27
N ALA A 410 5.61 9.49 16.30
CA ALA A 410 6.43 9.25 15.13
C ALA A 410 6.42 7.74 14.85
N MET A 411 6.04 7.35 13.63
CA MET A 411 5.94 5.95 13.22
C MET A 411 6.98 5.62 12.15
N ARG A 412 7.55 4.42 12.22
CA ARG A 412 8.29 3.83 11.10
C ARG A 412 7.31 3.38 10.03
N PHE A 413 7.76 3.25 8.78
CA PHE A 413 6.89 2.78 7.70
C PHE A 413 6.40 1.34 7.91
N THR A 414 7.06 0.55 8.75
CA THR A 414 6.65 -0.81 9.15
C THR A 414 5.51 -0.81 10.19
N GLY A 415 4.99 0.35 10.58
CA GLY A 415 3.96 0.47 11.61
C GLY A 415 4.49 0.47 13.05
N GLN A 416 5.81 0.42 13.27
CA GLN A 416 6.38 0.46 14.62
C GLN A 416 6.58 1.90 15.14
N PRO A 417 6.18 2.21 16.38
CA PRO A 417 6.46 3.52 17.00
C PRO A 417 7.97 3.79 17.15
N ALA A 418 8.39 4.98 16.75
CA ALA A 418 9.76 5.49 16.93
C ALA A 418 9.88 6.43 18.14
N GLY A 419 8.79 7.13 18.49
CA GLY A 419 8.77 8.05 19.62
C GLY A 419 7.42 8.72 19.80
N ASN A 420 7.15 9.18 21.02
CA ASN A 420 5.95 9.95 21.32
C ASN A 420 6.22 11.43 21.08
N ILE A 421 5.33 12.11 20.34
CA ILE A 421 5.42 13.54 20.06
C ILE A 421 4.49 14.30 21.02
N LEU A 422 3.25 13.85 21.15
CA LEU A 422 2.23 14.49 21.96
C LEU A 422 1.35 13.45 22.66
N SER A 423 0.99 13.71 23.91
CA SER A 423 -0.09 12.97 24.58
C SER A 423 -0.91 13.93 25.41
N GLU A 424 -2.20 13.99 25.13
CA GLU A 424 -3.14 14.86 25.82
C GLU A 424 -4.35 14.05 26.29
N ALA A 425 -4.82 14.35 27.49
CA ALA A 425 -6.06 13.82 28.03
C ALA A 425 -6.99 14.98 28.38
N LEU A 426 -8.23 14.92 27.92
CA LEU A 426 -9.22 15.97 28.03
C LEU A 426 -10.51 15.36 28.56
N GLU A 427 -11.19 16.07 29.45
CA GLU A 427 -12.58 15.77 29.80
C GLU A 427 -13.48 16.78 29.11
N GLN A 428 -14.50 16.28 28.40
CA GLN A 428 -15.45 17.12 27.68
C GLN A 428 -16.88 16.67 27.97
N GLU A 429 -17.78 17.61 28.23
CA GLU A 429 -19.22 17.36 28.22
C GLU A 429 -19.74 17.53 26.80
N LEU A 430 -20.42 16.50 26.29
CA LEU A 430 -21.16 16.56 25.03
C LEU A 430 -22.62 16.88 25.38
N VAL A 431 -22.98 18.15 25.30
CA VAL A 431 -24.33 18.65 25.62
C VAL A 431 -25.23 18.48 24.40
N ASN A 432 -26.33 17.74 24.56
CA ASN A 432 -27.34 17.56 23.52
C ASN A 432 -28.75 17.86 24.07
N ARG A 433 -28.88 18.98 24.79
CA ARG A 433 -30.13 19.34 25.47
C ARG A 433 -31.03 20.18 24.56
N GLU A 434 -32.23 19.69 24.31
CA GLU A 434 -33.29 20.46 23.67
C GLU A 434 -33.65 21.69 24.53
N MET A 435 -33.66 22.85 23.89
CA MET A 435 -34.06 24.12 24.47
C MET A 435 -35.34 24.60 23.80
N THR A 436 -36.18 25.27 24.56
CA THR A 436 -37.40 25.92 24.05
C THR A 436 -37.24 27.43 24.10
N ALA A 437 -37.38 28.12 22.98
CA ALA A 437 -37.61 29.57 22.95
C ALA A 437 -39.11 29.84 22.77
N GLU A 438 -39.62 30.84 23.48
CA GLU A 438 -40.98 31.31 23.35
C GLU A 438 -40.97 32.74 22.78
N VAL A 439 -41.61 32.91 21.62
CA VAL A 439 -41.82 34.22 20.99
C VAL A 439 -43.24 34.67 21.27
N LEU A 440 -43.35 35.88 21.83
CA LEU A 440 -44.62 36.52 22.17
C LEU A 440 -44.75 37.79 21.33
N PHE A 441 -45.77 37.82 20.49
CA PHE A 441 -46.09 38.99 19.67
C PHE A 441 -47.55 39.39 19.91
N GLN A 442 -47.80 40.69 20.05
CA GLN A 442 -49.14 41.24 20.18
C GLN A 442 -49.33 42.26 19.06
N ASN A 443 -50.44 42.17 18.33
CA ASN A 443 -50.79 43.17 17.33
C ASN A 443 -51.11 44.51 18.06
N PRO A 444 -50.29 45.56 17.89
CA PRO A 444 -50.50 46.84 18.57
C PRO A 444 -51.46 47.76 17.81
N GLY A 445 -51.86 47.39 16.59
CA GLY A 445 -52.68 48.20 15.71
C GLY A 445 -54.19 47.96 15.87
N GLN A 446 -54.96 48.78 15.15
CA GLN A 446 -56.42 48.67 15.05
C GLN A 446 -56.88 47.88 13.80
N GLU A 447 -55.95 47.39 13.00
CA GLU A 447 -56.20 46.60 11.79
C GLU A 447 -55.77 45.14 11.94
N ILE A 448 -56.32 44.25 11.11
CA ILE A 448 -55.96 42.83 11.08
C ILE A 448 -54.63 42.67 10.32
N LEU A 449 -53.64 42.01 10.94
CA LEU A 449 -52.39 41.66 10.26
C LEU A 449 -52.56 40.35 9.51
N ARG A 450 -52.29 40.38 8.20
CA ARG A 450 -52.37 39.21 7.31
C ARG A 450 -50.99 38.78 6.83
N ASP A 451 -50.88 37.54 6.37
CA ASP A 451 -49.63 36.94 5.87
C ASP A 451 -48.47 37.03 6.87
N CYS A 452 -48.79 36.82 8.15
CA CYS A 452 -47.83 36.91 9.24
C CYS A 452 -46.84 35.73 9.24
N SER A 453 -45.55 35.99 9.40
CA SER A 453 -44.51 34.97 9.56
C SER A 453 -43.47 35.38 10.60
N LEU A 454 -42.91 34.37 11.28
CA LEU A 454 -41.74 34.47 12.14
C LEU A 454 -40.57 33.73 11.51
N THR A 455 -39.41 34.38 11.43
CA THR A 455 -38.15 33.78 10.98
C THR A 455 -37.14 33.85 12.11
N LEU A 456 -36.58 32.71 12.51
CA LEU A 456 -35.58 32.62 13.56
C LEU A 456 -34.24 32.18 13.00
N THR A 457 -33.17 32.83 13.45
CA THR A 457 -31.79 32.48 13.12
C THR A 457 -30.90 32.50 14.36
N GLY A 458 -29.95 31.57 14.46
CA GLY A 458 -29.10 31.46 15.64
C GLY A 458 -27.88 30.58 15.39
N SER A 459 -26.76 31.20 15.01
CA SER A 459 -25.50 30.48 14.81
C SER A 459 -25.03 29.82 16.11
N GLY A 460 -24.82 28.51 16.07
CA GLY A 460 -24.53 27.69 17.25
C GLY A 460 -25.75 27.21 18.04
N LEU A 461 -26.96 27.70 17.73
CA LEU A 461 -28.24 27.24 18.32
C LEU A 461 -28.97 26.23 17.44
N PHE A 462 -28.96 26.43 16.12
CA PHE A 462 -29.48 25.50 15.10
C PHE A 462 -28.90 25.85 13.72
N ASN A 463 -29.02 24.95 12.74
CA ASN A 463 -28.53 25.16 11.38
C ASN A 463 -29.64 25.70 10.47
N GLY A 464 -29.36 26.76 9.71
CA GLY A 464 -30.33 27.38 8.81
C GLY A 464 -31.30 28.32 9.54
N GLU A 465 -32.45 28.59 8.90
CA GLU A 465 -33.52 29.43 9.43
C GLU A 465 -34.74 28.59 9.78
N LEU A 466 -35.44 28.94 10.86
CA LEU A 466 -36.73 28.35 11.22
C LEU A 466 -37.83 29.36 10.88
N ILE A 467 -38.70 29.01 9.94
CA ILE A 467 -39.79 29.87 9.48
C ILE A 467 -41.14 29.27 9.87
N THR A 468 -41.95 30.05 10.58
CA THR A 468 -43.32 29.66 10.96
C THR A 468 -44.32 30.69 10.46
N ARG A 469 -45.31 30.24 9.68
CA ARG A 469 -46.46 31.07 9.31
C ARG A 469 -47.44 31.15 10.47
N LEU A 470 -47.96 32.35 10.72
CA LEU A 470 -48.90 32.65 11.78
C LEU A 470 -50.30 32.89 11.19
N PRO A 471 -51.37 32.64 11.96
CA PRO A 471 -52.71 33.04 11.54
C PRO A 471 -52.84 34.57 11.50
N ASP A 472 -53.88 35.05 10.82
CA ASP A 472 -54.24 36.46 10.82
C ASP A 472 -54.43 36.98 12.25
N LEU A 473 -53.76 38.08 12.60
CA LEU A 473 -53.76 38.62 13.95
C LEU A 473 -54.71 39.81 14.04
N LEU A 474 -55.87 39.60 14.68
CA LEU A 474 -56.83 40.66 15.01
C LEU A 474 -56.21 41.76 15.90
N PRO A 475 -56.79 42.98 15.92
CA PRO A 475 -56.38 44.04 16.83
C PRO A 475 -56.29 43.59 18.29
N ASN A 476 -55.21 43.94 18.97
CA ASN A 476 -54.88 43.54 20.35
C ASN A 476 -54.70 42.03 20.61
N ASN A 477 -54.79 41.18 19.59
CA ASN A 477 -54.58 39.74 19.75
C ASN A 477 -53.10 39.44 20.00
N ARG A 478 -52.85 38.47 20.89
CA ARG A 478 -51.51 38.02 21.28
C ARG A 478 -51.28 36.59 20.83
N VAL A 479 -50.22 36.39 20.05
CA VAL A 479 -49.75 35.07 19.65
C VAL A 479 -48.53 34.66 20.47
N ARG A 480 -48.47 33.38 20.78
CA ARG A 480 -47.40 32.72 21.53
C ARG A 480 -46.94 31.52 20.71
N VAL A 481 -45.68 31.51 20.32
CA VAL A 481 -45.10 30.41 19.53
C VAL A 481 -43.89 29.85 20.25
N LYS A 482 -43.84 28.52 20.39
CA LYS A 482 -42.73 27.81 21.00
C LYS A 482 -41.89 27.14 19.92
N PHE A 483 -40.59 27.35 19.98
CA PHE A 483 -39.60 26.75 19.09
C PHE A 483 -38.69 25.86 19.90
N HIS A 484 -38.51 24.62 19.45
CA HIS A 484 -37.59 23.67 20.05
C HIS A 484 -36.34 23.59 19.17
N PHE A 485 -35.17 23.68 19.78
CA PHE A 485 -33.90 23.59 19.08
C PHE A 485 -32.82 22.99 19.97
N VAL A 486 -31.78 22.46 19.35
CA VAL A 486 -30.67 21.80 20.04
C VAL A 486 -29.37 22.55 19.69
N PRO A 487 -28.82 23.35 20.62
CA PRO A 487 -27.58 24.07 20.39
C PRO A 487 -26.42 23.12 20.07
N TYR A 488 -25.59 23.51 19.10
CA TYR A 488 -24.42 22.74 18.66
C TYR A 488 -23.08 23.45 18.93
N LYS A 489 -23.10 24.65 19.54
CA LYS A 489 -21.90 25.34 20.02
C LYS A 489 -22.15 26.00 21.39
N SER A 490 -21.28 25.73 22.37
CA SER A 490 -21.29 26.33 23.72
C SER A 490 -20.87 27.80 23.74
N GLY A 491 -21.15 28.53 24.82
CA GLY A 491 -20.85 29.96 25.01
C GLY A 491 -22.05 30.88 24.76
N ASP A 492 -21.80 32.19 24.75
CA ASP A 492 -22.84 33.19 24.52
C ASP A 492 -23.26 33.18 23.04
N ARG A 493 -24.51 32.84 22.79
CA ARG A 493 -25.11 32.78 21.45
C ARG A 493 -26.20 33.83 21.33
N THR A 494 -26.44 34.30 20.12
CA THR A 494 -27.53 35.25 19.84
C THR A 494 -28.62 34.52 19.05
N LEU A 495 -29.85 34.54 19.58
CA LEU A 495 -31.04 34.17 18.85
C LEU A 495 -31.65 35.45 18.27
N LEU A 496 -31.82 35.50 16.96
CA LEU A 496 -32.49 36.59 16.26
C LEU A 496 -33.85 36.09 15.78
N VAL A 497 -34.87 36.92 16.00
CA VAL A 497 -36.24 36.69 15.58
C VAL A 497 -36.65 37.87 14.71
N ASP A 498 -37.21 37.56 13.55
CA ASP A 498 -37.77 38.51 12.62
C ASP A 498 -39.26 38.23 12.45
N PHE A 499 -40.09 39.27 12.47
CA PHE A 499 -41.52 39.17 12.20
C PHE A 499 -41.86 40.01 10.97
N ASP A 500 -42.56 39.36 10.03
CA ASP A 500 -43.08 39.97 8.82
C ASP A 500 -44.58 39.76 8.71
N CYS A 501 -45.28 40.70 8.10
CA CYS A 501 -46.66 40.56 7.63
C CYS A 501 -46.89 41.42 6.39
N ALA A 502 -48.12 41.43 5.86
CA ALA A 502 -48.49 42.26 4.71
C ALA A 502 -48.30 43.76 4.97
N SER A 503 -48.52 44.23 6.20
CA SER A 503 -48.52 45.66 6.55
C SER A 503 -47.16 46.18 7.03
N PHE A 504 -46.30 45.32 7.56
CA PHE A 504 -44.97 45.69 8.07
C PHE A 504 -44.01 44.50 8.01
N ARG A 505 -42.74 44.82 7.76
CA ARG A 505 -41.65 43.87 7.61
C ARG A 505 -40.49 44.24 8.51
N ASP A 506 -39.58 43.29 8.73
CA ASP A 506 -38.31 43.48 9.46
C ASP A 506 -38.48 43.88 10.94
N ILE A 507 -39.53 43.42 11.63
CA ILE A 507 -39.65 43.64 13.08
C ILE A 507 -38.72 42.66 13.81
N LYS A 508 -37.51 43.15 14.10
CA LYS A 508 -36.43 42.32 14.65
C LYS A 508 -36.29 42.45 16.16
N LYS A 509 -36.06 41.31 16.80
CA LYS A 509 -35.64 41.23 18.20
C LYS A 509 -34.53 40.19 18.32
N SER A 510 -33.62 40.42 19.25
CA SER A 510 -32.62 39.42 19.62
C SER A 510 -32.59 39.20 21.12
N CYS A 511 -32.11 38.02 21.51
CA CYS A 511 -31.75 37.73 22.89
C CYS A 511 -30.45 36.93 22.94
N THR A 512 -29.72 37.09 24.05
CA THR A 512 -28.56 36.27 24.34
C THR A 512 -29.01 34.96 24.98
N VAL A 513 -28.59 33.85 24.39
CA VAL A 513 -28.77 32.49 24.90
C VAL A 513 -27.42 32.01 25.40
N ILE A 514 -27.30 31.82 26.70
CA ILE A 514 -26.08 31.29 27.32
C ILE A 514 -26.13 29.76 27.23
N VAL A 515 -25.40 29.19 26.27
CA VAL A 515 -25.27 27.74 26.12
C VAL A 515 -24.12 27.29 26.99
N LYS A 516 -24.43 26.73 28.16
CA LYS A 516 -23.39 26.20 29.05
C LYS A 516 -22.64 25.04 28.36
N PRO A 517 -21.32 24.90 28.60
CA PRO A 517 -20.49 23.83 28.04
C PRO A 517 -21.06 22.44 28.28
#